data_AF-A0A373D4E1-F1
#
_entry.id   AF-A0A373D4E1-F1
#
_cell.length_a   1.000
_cell.length_b   1.000
_cell.length_c   1.000
_cell.angle_alpha   90.00
_cell.angle_beta   90.00
_cell.angle_gamma   90.00
#
_symmetry.space_group_name_H-M   'P 1'
#
loop_
_entity.id
_entity.type
_entity.pdbx_description
1 polymer ?
#
loop_
_entity_poly.entity_id
_entity_poly.type
_entity_poly.pdbx_seq_one_letter_code
_entity_poly.pdbx_strand_id
1 'polypeptide(L)'
;MNEIALKLCDIQGRLFELSADHNYSSMEFIKLFMNSETAKALDSEYNRMQWAGEEYLLDEVIGNSKIESLVGGEVYSKDVLYWIGYIYRYWHYYSGEDSRKIYKQAPVEVMKRNYMMFHTMDPVLAIENLKEIYNQKR
;
A
#
# COMPACT_ATOMS: atom_id res chain seq x y z
N MET A 1 -5.52 -15.02 9.16
CA MET A 1 -5.95 -13.60 9.11
C MET A 1 -7.45 -13.56 9.35
N ASN A 2 -7.98 -12.59 10.10
CA ASN A 2 -9.42 -12.48 10.36
C ASN A 2 -10.12 -11.62 9.29
N GLU A 3 -11.46 -11.62 9.29
CA GLU A 3 -12.26 -10.91 8.30
C GLU A 3 -12.01 -9.39 8.30
N ILE A 4 -11.77 -8.80 9.47
CA ILE A 4 -11.49 -7.37 9.62
C ILE A 4 -10.17 -7.01 8.92
N ALA A 5 -9.12 -7.80 9.13
CA ALA A 5 -7.83 -7.60 8.49
C ALA A 5 -7.95 -7.71 6.95
N LEU A 6 -8.73 -8.66 6.43
CA LEU A 6 -8.98 -8.78 4.98
C LEU A 6 -9.74 -7.58 4.42
N LYS A 7 -10.74 -7.05 5.15
CA LYS A 7 -11.44 -5.81 4.77
C LYS A 7 -10.50 -4.61 4.75
N LEU A 8 -9.57 -4.51 5.69
CA LEU A 8 -8.58 -3.44 5.69
C LEU A 8 -7.59 -3.56 4.53
N CYS A 9 -7.27 -4.79 4.09
CA CYS A 9 -6.50 -5.00 2.86
C CYS A 9 -7.27 -4.49 1.63
N ASP A 10 -8.55 -4.81 1.52
CA ASP A 10 -9.42 -4.32 0.44
C ASP A 10 -9.53 -2.79 0.44
N ILE A 11 -9.78 -2.16 1.62
CA ILE A 11 -9.85 -0.70 1.77
C ILE A 11 -8.55 -0.05 1.30
N GLN A 12 -7.38 -0.56 1.70
CA GLN A 12 -6.12 0.03 1.26
C GLN A 12 -5.88 -0.19 -0.25
N GLY A 13 -6.26 -1.34 -0.80
CA GLY A 13 -6.22 -1.59 -2.24
C GLY A 13 -7.07 -0.58 -3.01
N ARG A 14 -8.34 -0.43 -2.63
CA ARG A 14 -9.27 0.52 -3.24
C ARG A 14 -8.85 1.98 -3.07
N LEU A 15 -8.25 2.33 -1.94
CA LEU A 15 -7.65 3.65 -1.73
C LEU A 15 -6.52 3.93 -2.71
N PHE A 16 -5.69 2.93 -3.01
CA PHE A 16 -4.62 3.08 -3.98
C PHE A 16 -5.20 3.21 -5.40
N GLU A 17 -6.26 2.47 -5.75
CA GLU A 17 -6.98 2.68 -7.01
C GLU A 17 -7.57 4.08 -7.12
N LEU A 18 -8.17 4.59 -6.04
CA LEU A 18 -8.78 5.92 -5.99
C LEU A 18 -7.75 7.00 -6.29
N SER A 19 -6.49 6.84 -5.87
CA SER A 19 -5.42 7.79 -6.21
C SER A 19 -5.23 8.01 -7.72
N ALA A 20 -5.57 7.01 -8.55
CA ALA A 20 -5.53 7.15 -10.01
C ALA A 20 -6.68 8.02 -10.54
N ASP A 21 -7.87 7.97 -9.93
CA ASP A 21 -9.00 8.82 -10.30
C ASP A 21 -8.71 10.30 -10.02
N HIS A 22 -7.87 10.57 -9.01
CA HIS A 22 -7.36 11.90 -8.69
C HIS A 22 -6.08 12.27 -9.49
N ASN A 23 -5.63 11.40 -10.39
CA ASN A 23 -4.44 11.59 -11.23
C ASN A 23 -3.16 11.86 -10.41
N TYR A 24 -3.03 11.21 -9.25
CA TYR A 24 -1.83 11.28 -8.43
C TYR A 24 -0.73 10.35 -8.97
N SER A 25 0.50 10.86 -9.02
CA SER A 25 1.73 10.11 -9.26
C SER A 25 1.78 8.90 -8.33
N SER A 26 1.68 7.70 -8.91
CA SER A 26 1.56 6.47 -8.13
C SER A 26 2.76 6.27 -7.21
N MET A 27 3.96 6.60 -7.68
CA MET A 27 5.19 6.49 -6.90
C MET A 27 5.17 7.42 -5.68
N GLU A 28 4.87 8.71 -5.89
CA GLU A 28 4.88 9.70 -4.81
C GLU A 28 3.74 9.47 -3.83
N PHE A 29 2.55 9.11 -4.32
CA PHE A 29 1.40 8.80 -3.48
C PHE A 29 1.64 7.58 -2.59
N ILE A 30 2.09 6.46 -3.16
CA ILE A 30 2.32 5.22 -2.40
C ILE A 30 3.42 5.45 -1.36
N LYS A 31 4.50 6.13 -1.74
CA LYS A 31 5.57 6.50 -0.80
C LYS A 31 5.06 7.38 0.33
N LEU A 32 4.26 8.40 0.02
CA LEU A 32 3.63 9.27 1.02
C LEU A 32 2.77 8.45 1.98
N PHE A 33 1.85 7.63 1.43
CA PHE A 33 0.94 6.80 2.22
C PHE A 33 1.70 5.88 3.17
N MET A 34 2.65 5.10 2.65
CA MET A 34 3.37 4.08 3.43
C MET A 34 4.27 4.69 4.52
N ASN A 35 4.54 6.00 4.45
CA ASN A 35 5.27 6.75 5.47
C ASN A 35 4.39 7.70 6.31
N SER A 36 3.07 7.69 6.11
CA SER A 36 2.13 8.57 6.80
C SER A 36 1.76 8.09 8.21
N GLU A 37 1.22 9.00 9.03
CA GLU A 37 0.58 8.62 10.29
C GLU A 37 -0.73 7.83 10.07
N THR A 38 -1.40 7.99 8.91
CA THR A 38 -2.57 7.17 8.53
C THR A 38 -2.19 5.70 8.40
N ALA A 39 -1.11 5.37 7.68
CA ALA A 39 -0.65 3.98 7.56
C ALA A 39 -0.27 3.39 8.92
N LYS A 40 0.41 4.17 9.77
CA LYS A 40 0.76 3.77 11.14
C LYS A 40 -0.47 3.57 12.03
N ALA A 41 -1.52 4.39 11.86
CA ALA A 41 -2.79 4.21 12.54
C ALA A 41 -3.48 2.90 12.11
N LEU A 42 -3.39 2.55 10.83
CA LEU A 42 -3.89 1.27 10.29
C LEU A 42 -3.05 0.06 10.73
N ASP A 43 -1.76 0.26 11.05
CA ASP A 43 -0.86 -0.78 11.61
C ASP A 43 -1.17 -1.11 13.09
N SER A 44 -1.98 -0.31 13.77
CA SER A 44 -2.26 -0.46 15.22
C SER A 44 -3.31 -1.54 15.49
N GLU A 45 -3.27 -2.18 16.67
CA GLU A 45 -4.30 -3.17 17.06
C GLU A 45 -5.72 -2.58 17.07
N TYR A 46 -5.86 -1.33 17.55
CA TYR A 46 -7.12 -0.60 17.58
C TYR A 46 -6.91 0.85 17.20
N ASN A 47 -7.60 1.31 16.14
CA ASN A 47 -7.62 2.71 15.76
C ASN A 47 -8.94 3.09 15.08
N ARG A 48 -9.45 4.31 15.33
CA ARG A 48 -10.63 4.85 14.65
C ARG A 48 -10.52 4.85 13.12
N MET A 49 -9.31 4.99 12.59
CA MET A 49 -9.07 5.02 11.14
C MET A 49 -9.37 3.69 10.45
N GLN A 50 -9.41 2.57 11.19
CA GLN A 50 -9.80 1.27 10.65
C GLN A 50 -11.29 1.19 10.28
N TRP A 51 -12.10 2.16 10.72
CA TRP A 51 -13.51 2.28 10.41
C TRP A 51 -13.80 3.32 9.32
N ALA A 52 -12.76 4.01 8.83
CA ALA A 52 -12.90 5.00 7.79
C ALA A 52 -12.94 4.35 6.39
N GLY A 53 -13.73 4.93 5.50
CA GLY A 53 -13.72 4.59 4.08
C GLY A 53 -12.49 5.16 3.36
N GLU A 54 -12.22 4.63 2.18
CA GLU A 54 -11.08 4.99 1.33
C GLU A 54 -10.99 6.48 1.02
N GLU A 55 -12.11 7.17 0.79
CA GLU A 55 -12.17 8.62 0.54
C GLU A 55 -11.66 9.44 1.74
N TYR A 56 -12.14 9.12 2.94
CA TYR A 56 -11.69 9.81 4.15
C TYR A 56 -10.21 9.58 4.41
N LEU A 57 -9.75 8.34 4.23
CA LEU A 57 -8.35 7.98 4.40
C LEU A 57 -7.46 8.68 3.36
N LEU A 58 -7.94 8.85 2.13
CA LEU A 58 -7.28 9.63 1.10
C LEU A 58 -7.13 11.08 1.54
N ASP A 59 -8.22 11.72 1.97
CA ASP A 59 -8.20 13.10 2.48
C ASP A 59 -7.23 13.28 3.66
N GLU A 60 -7.20 12.34 4.60
CA GLU A 60 -6.27 12.39 5.75
C GLU A 60 -4.79 12.32 5.30
N VAL A 61 -4.50 11.52 4.27
CA VAL A 61 -3.14 11.40 3.71
C VAL A 61 -2.78 12.65 2.90
N ILE A 62 -3.71 13.16 2.09
CA ILE A 62 -3.49 14.28 1.18
C ILE A 62 -3.48 15.62 1.91
N GLY A 63 -4.34 15.82 2.91
CA GLY A 63 -4.43 17.07 3.70
C GLY A 63 -3.15 17.41 4.46
N ASN A 64 -2.28 16.42 4.67
CA ASN A 64 -0.94 16.57 5.24
C ASN A 64 0.17 16.78 4.19
N SER A 65 -0.16 16.81 2.90
CA SER A 65 0.79 16.77 1.78
C SER A 65 0.81 18.07 0.94
N LYS A 66 1.95 18.35 0.30
CA LYS A 66 2.00 19.34 -0.79
C LYS A 66 1.44 18.68 -2.04
N ILE A 67 0.14 18.82 -2.29
CA ILE A 67 -0.56 18.24 -3.46
C ILE A 67 0.21 18.47 -4.77
N GLU A 68 0.93 19.59 -4.90
CA GLU A 68 1.81 19.92 -6.02
C GLU A 68 2.84 18.81 -6.34
N SER A 69 3.40 18.11 -5.35
CA SER A 69 4.37 17.02 -5.57
C SER A 69 3.72 15.70 -6.00
N LEU A 70 2.39 15.60 -5.91
CA LEU A 70 1.64 14.41 -6.31
C LEU A 70 1.17 14.48 -7.76
N VAL A 71 1.23 15.63 -8.42
CA VAL A 71 0.72 15.79 -9.79
C VAL A 71 1.86 15.73 -10.82
N GLY A 72 1.60 15.14 -11.99
CA GLY A 72 2.52 15.15 -13.13
C GLY A 72 3.46 13.95 -13.24
N GLY A 73 3.38 12.99 -12.32
CA GLY A 73 4.10 11.70 -12.41
C GLY A 73 3.31 10.62 -13.16
N GLU A 74 3.92 9.45 -13.31
CA GLU A 74 3.27 8.28 -13.91
C GLU A 74 2.12 7.77 -13.01
N VAL A 75 0.96 7.52 -13.62
CA VAL A 75 -0.19 6.88 -12.98
C VAL A 75 -0.28 5.43 -13.46
N TYR A 76 -0.22 4.49 -12.53
CA TYR A 76 -0.30 3.06 -12.84
C TYR A 76 -1.75 2.63 -13.10
N SER A 77 -1.96 1.46 -13.70
CA SER A 77 -3.31 0.92 -13.83
C SER A 77 -3.93 0.63 -12.46
N LYS A 78 -5.27 0.71 -12.37
CA LYS A 78 -6.00 0.42 -11.14
C LYS A 78 -5.68 -0.98 -10.60
N ASP A 79 -5.64 -2.00 -11.45
CA ASP A 79 -5.31 -3.36 -11.02
C ASP A 79 -3.93 -3.48 -10.36
N VAL A 80 -2.93 -2.72 -10.86
CA VAL A 80 -1.60 -2.66 -10.24
C VAL A 80 -1.68 -1.96 -8.90
N LEU A 81 -2.35 -0.82 -8.82
CA LEU A 81 -2.50 -0.04 -7.60
C LEU A 81 -3.23 -0.81 -6.50
N TYR A 82 -4.35 -1.44 -6.85
CA TYR A 82 -5.11 -2.31 -5.94
C TYR A 82 -4.22 -3.39 -5.36
N TRP A 83 -3.52 -4.14 -6.23
CA TRP A 83 -2.66 -5.23 -5.79
C TRP A 83 -1.54 -4.73 -4.87
N ILE A 84 -0.89 -3.60 -5.18
CA ILE A 84 0.15 -3.02 -4.33
C ILE A 84 -0.42 -2.67 -2.96
N GLY A 85 -1.53 -1.93 -2.92
CA GLY A 85 -2.19 -1.50 -1.67
C GLY A 85 -2.61 -2.71 -0.82
N TYR A 86 -3.24 -3.70 -1.46
CA TYR A 86 -3.69 -4.93 -0.83
C TYR A 86 -2.52 -5.72 -0.23
N ILE A 87 -1.46 -5.98 -1.02
CA ILE A 87 -0.31 -6.78 -0.56
C ILE A 87 0.44 -6.09 0.57
N TYR A 88 0.61 -4.76 0.54
CA TYR A 88 1.25 -4.06 1.65
C TYR A 88 0.50 -4.22 2.97
N ARG A 89 -0.83 -4.09 2.96
CA ARG A 89 -1.63 -4.26 4.17
C ARG A 89 -1.70 -5.72 4.61
N TYR A 90 -1.79 -6.64 3.66
CA TYR A 90 -1.74 -8.07 3.93
C TYR A 90 -0.41 -8.45 4.59
N TRP A 91 0.71 -7.92 4.09
CA TRP A 91 2.04 -8.12 4.64
C TRP A 91 2.09 -7.70 6.10
N HIS A 92 1.57 -6.50 6.43
CA HIS A 92 1.48 -6.06 7.82
C HIS A 92 0.77 -7.09 8.71
N TYR A 93 -0.44 -7.53 8.32
CA TYR A 93 -1.19 -8.50 9.13
C TYR A 93 -0.59 -9.91 9.16
N TYR A 94 0.18 -10.27 8.14
CA TYR A 94 0.83 -11.56 8.05
C TYR A 94 2.12 -11.62 8.89
N SER A 95 2.96 -10.58 8.88
CA SER A 95 4.27 -10.59 9.55
C SER A 95 4.37 -9.71 10.80
N GLY A 96 3.39 -8.85 11.06
CA GLY A 96 3.42 -7.86 12.14
C GLY A 96 4.36 -6.68 11.88
N GLU A 97 4.92 -6.55 10.68
CA GLU A 97 5.83 -5.47 10.32
C GLU A 97 5.05 -4.18 10.04
N ASP A 98 5.57 -3.03 10.48
CA ASP A 98 4.94 -1.75 10.18
C ASP A 98 5.11 -1.37 8.69
N SER A 99 4.18 -0.53 8.21
CA SER A 99 4.11 -0.09 6.82
C SER A 99 5.44 0.51 6.31
N ARG A 100 6.16 1.28 7.15
CA ARG A 100 7.45 1.87 6.76
C ARG A 100 8.53 0.82 6.57
N LYS A 101 8.57 -0.18 7.46
CA LYS A 101 9.52 -1.30 7.34
C LYS A 101 9.21 -2.16 6.11
N ILE A 102 7.95 -2.38 5.80
CA ILE A 102 7.53 -3.10 4.59
C ILE A 102 7.95 -2.34 3.33
N TYR A 103 7.68 -1.03 3.27
CA TYR A 103 8.05 -0.19 2.13
C TYR A 103 9.57 -0.14 1.90
N LYS A 104 10.38 -0.18 2.97
CA LYS A 104 11.85 -0.28 2.84
C LYS A 104 12.31 -1.59 2.19
N GLN A 105 11.60 -2.69 2.43
CA GLN A 105 11.93 -4.00 1.85
C GLN A 105 11.49 -4.09 0.39
N ALA A 106 10.28 -3.63 0.09
CA ALA A 106 9.73 -3.62 -1.25
C ALA A 106 9.16 -2.23 -1.60
N PRO A 107 10.01 -1.28 -2.05
CA PRO A 107 9.54 -0.01 -2.59
C PRO A 107 8.60 -0.20 -3.78
N VAL A 108 7.83 0.83 -4.11
CA VAL A 108 6.80 0.79 -5.17
C VAL A 108 7.34 0.29 -6.52
N GLU A 109 8.59 0.60 -6.86
CA GLU A 109 9.25 0.14 -8.08
C GLU A 109 9.52 -1.36 -8.06
N VAL A 110 9.84 -1.92 -6.88
CA VAL A 110 9.97 -3.37 -6.68
C VAL A 110 8.61 -4.02 -6.84
N MET A 111 7.56 -3.45 -6.23
CA MET A 111 6.21 -3.97 -6.36
C MET A 111 5.73 -3.98 -7.81
N LYS A 112 5.81 -2.83 -8.50
CA LYS A 112 5.39 -2.70 -9.91
C LYS A 112 6.12 -3.67 -10.83
N ARG A 113 7.46 -3.77 -10.70
CA ARG A 113 8.26 -4.68 -11.53
C ARG A 113 7.86 -6.14 -11.38
N ASN A 114 7.43 -6.55 -10.20
CA ASN A 114 7.08 -7.94 -9.92
C ASN A 114 5.58 -8.25 -10.04
N TYR A 115 4.73 -7.24 -10.29
CA TYR A 115 3.28 -7.39 -10.41
C TYR A 115 2.89 -8.54 -11.36
N MET A 116 3.41 -8.55 -12.59
CA MET A 116 3.03 -9.56 -13.60
C MET A 116 3.33 -10.99 -13.15
N MET A 117 4.37 -11.20 -12.34
CA MET A 117 4.74 -12.52 -11.84
C MET A 117 3.91 -12.92 -10.62
N PHE A 118 3.56 -11.97 -9.74
CA PHE A 118 3.04 -12.27 -8.40
C PHE A 118 1.55 -12.01 -8.22
N HIS A 119 0.89 -11.24 -9.08
CA HIS A 119 -0.50 -10.81 -8.85
C HIS A 119 -1.55 -11.94 -8.88
N THR A 120 -1.21 -13.09 -9.46
CA THR A 120 -2.06 -14.29 -9.45
C THR A 120 -1.67 -15.31 -8.37
N MET A 121 -0.61 -15.04 -7.60
CA MET A 121 -0.16 -15.93 -6.53
C MET A 121 -0.98 -15.73 -5.26
N ASP A 122 -0.91 -16.71 -4.36
CA ASP A 122 -1.33 -16.51 -2.98
C ASP A 122 -0.56 -15.32 -2.35
N PRO A 123 -1.23 -14.40 -1.61
CA PRO A 123 -0.58 -13.24 -1.03
C PRO A 123 0.63 -13.56 -0.15
N VAL A 124 0.59 -14.65 0.63
CA VAL A 124 1.73 -15.06 1.47
C VAL A 124 2.92 -15.43 0.61
N LEU A 125 2.71 -16.22 -0.45
CA LEU A 125 3.77 -16.59 -1.38
C LEU A 125 4.37 -15.36 -2.09
N ALA A 126 3.53 -14.42 -2.53
CA ALA A 126 3.99 -13.17 -3.12
C ALA A 126 4.87 -12.37 -2.13
N ILE A 127 4.47 -12.29 -0.86
CA ILE A 127 5.21 -11.60 0.20
C ILE A 127 6.56 -12.28 0.48
N GLU A 128 6.59 -13.61 0.61
CA GLU A 128 7.85 -14.34 0.84
C GLU A 128 8.81 -14.15 -0.33
N ASN A 129 8.35 -14.23 -1.58
CA ASN A 129 9.17 -13.95 -2.76
C ASN A 129 9.72 -12.50 -2.75
N LEU A 130 8.92 -11.51 -2.34
CA LEU A 130 9.38 -10.12 -2.21
C LEU A 130 10.45 -9.97 -1.12
N LYS A 131 10.31 -10.68 0.01
CA LYS A 131 11.33 -10.73 1.07
C LYS A 131 12.62 -11.39 0.59
N GLU A 132 12.53 -12.47 -0.18
CA GLU A 132 13.69 -13.13 -0.78
C GLU A 132 14.45 -12.18 -1.72
N ILE A 133 13.74 -11.46 -2.59
CA ILE A 133 14.34 -10.44 -3.48
C ILE A 133 15.08 -9.36 -2.67
N TYR A 134 14.53 -8.93 -1.53
CA TYR A 134 15.17 -7.97 -0.65
C TYR A 134 16.44 -8.55 0.00
N ASN A 135 16.37 -9.78 0.51
CA ASN A 135 17.49 -10.45 1.19
C ASN A 135 18.65 -10.78 0.26
N GLN A 136 18.42 -11.08 -1.01
CA GLN A 136 19.48 -11.32 -2.00
C GLN A 136 20.32 -10.08 -2.33
N LYS A 137 19.81 -8.89 -2.01
CA LYS A 137 20.50 -7.61 -2.27
C LYS A 137 21.26 -7.09 -1.05
N ARG A 138 21.21 -7.80 0.09
CA ARG A 138 21.97 -7.48 1.31
C ARG A 138 23.28 -8.25 1.32
#